data_AF-A0A8J2P347-F1
#
_entry.id   AF-A0A8J2P347-F1
#
_cell.length_a   1.000
_cell.length_b   1.000
_cell.length_c   1.000
_cell.angle_alpha   90.00
_cell.angle_beta   90.00
_cell.angle_gamma   90.00
#
_symmetry.space_group_name_H-M   'P 1'
#
loop_
_entity.id
_entity.type
_entity.pdbx_description
1 polymer ?
#
loop_
_entity_poly.entity_id
_entity_poly.type
_entity_poly.pdbx_seq_one_letter_code
_entity_poly.pdbx_strand_id
1 'polypeptide(L)'
;MLNPCCCVTPRIGTFVFGVLDFVYSVVILIEAIQWLFDHGLRDNIVWAKLAFGGLLLFMAVLLLVGAWRNAADKVRLWLFIWAIYVILLIAFLIFDVYRSTNVSPWKGSGIAFVLLFIYEIWVVWAYLHELQYGPAGLTYCPTQLV
;
A
#
# COMPACT_ATOMS: atom_id res chain seq x y z
N MET A 1 -12.46 19.40 5.90
CA MET A 1 -11.07 19.63 6.37
C MET A 1 -10.97 19.02 7.76
N LEU A 2 -10.56 17.75 7.84
CA LEU A 2 -10.28 17.08 9.12
C LEU A 2 -8.94 17.64 9.62
N ASN A 3 -8.96 18.30 10.77
CA ASN A 3 -7.75 18.83 11.41
C ASN A 3 -6.78 17.66 11.67
N PRO A 4 -5.61 17.58 11.01
CA PRO A 4 -4.71 16.42 11.11
C PRO A 4 -4.01 16.30 12.47
N CYS A 5 -4.20 17.27 13.37
CA CYS A 5 -3.36 17.42 14.56
C CYS A 5 -3.74 16.52 15.75
N CYS A 6 -4.86 15.77 15.73
CA CYS A 6 -5.44 15.29 16.99
C CYS A 6 -5.48 13.79 17.27
N CYS A 7 -5.19 12.86 16.35
CA CYS A 7 -5.36 11.43 16.71
C CYS A 7 -4.25 10.46 16.31
N VAL A 8 -3.58 10.62 15.15
CA VAL A 8 -2.56 9.65 14.71
C VAL A 8 -1.47 10.39 13.94
N THR A 9 -0.23 10.35 14.44
CA THR A 9 0.91 10.91 13.69
C THR A 9 1.10 10.12 12.39
N PRO A 10 1.47 10.76 11.26
CA PRO A 10 1.74 10.07 10.00
C PRO A 10 2.71 8.90 10.16
N ARG A 11 3.65 9.02 11.11
CA ARG A 11 4.53 7.94 11.55
C ARG A 11 3.80 6.71 12.09
N ILE A 12 2.87 6.88 13.04
CA ILE A 12 2.07 5.77 13.59
C ILE A 12 1.17 5.19 12.48
N GLY A 13 0.55 6.05 11.67
CA GLY A 13 -0.27 5.62 10.54
C GLY A 13 0.51 4.74 9.57
N THR A 14 1.68 5.19 9.13
CA THR A 14 2.54 4.44 8.20
C THR A 14 3.01 3.11 8.80
N PHE A 15 3.32 3.09 10.10
CA PHE A 15 3.69 1.85 10.77
C PHE A 15 2.52 0.85 10.84
N VAL A 16 1.31 1.33 11.18
CA VAL A 16 0.10 0.50 11.21
C VAL A 16 -0.22 -0.05 9.83
N PHE A 17 -0.15 0.77 8.78
CA PHE A 17 -0.32 0.29 7.41
C PHE A 17 0.71 -0.76 7.04
N GLY A 18 1.99 -0.54 7.31
CA GLY A 18 3.02 -1.55 7.06
C GLY A 18 2.76 -2.88 7.78
N VAL A 19 2.21 -2.87 9.00
CA VAL A 19 1.81 -4.09 9.71
C VAL A 19 0.61 -4.76 9.06
N LEU A 20 -0.41 -3.99 8.69
CA LEU A 20 -1.61 -4.51 8.03
C LEU A 20 -1.25 -5.14 6.67
N ASP A 21 -0.41 -4.48 5.88
CA ASP A 21 0.06 -4.98 4.58
C ASP A 21 0.91 -6.23 4.74
N PHE A 22 1.71 -6.30 5.81
CA PHE A 22 2.49 -7.49 6.11
C PHE A 22 1.59 -8.68 6.44
N VAL A 23 0.59 -8.49 7.30
CA VAL A 23 -0.39 -9.54 7.63
C VAL A 23 -1.16 -9.96 6.37
N TYR A 24 -1.64 -9.00 5.59
CA TYR A 24 -2.39 -9.26 4.36
C TYR A 24 -1.55 -10.02 3.32
N SER A 25 -0.30 -9.60 3.10
CA SER A 25 0.61 -10.27 2.15
C SER A 25 0.97 -11.69 2.59
N VAL A 26 1.14 -11.94 3.90
CA VAL A 26 1.34 -13.29 4.43
C VAL A 26 0.14 -14.19 4.17
N VAL A 27 -1.09 -13.70 4.38
CA VAL A 27 -2.31 -14.46 4.09
C VAL A 27 -2.38 -14.83 2.61
N ILE A 28 -2.14 -13.87 1.71
CA ILE A 28 -2.09 -14.13 0.26
C ILE A 28 -1.03 -15.18 -0.10
N LEU A 29 0.14 -15.11 0.54
CA LEU A 29 1.22 -16.06 0.27
C LEU A 29 0.83 -17.48 0.71
N ILE A 30 0.16 -17.61 1.85
CA ILE A 30 -0.36 -18.90 2.34
C ILE A 30 -1.37 -19.46 1.36
N GLU A 31 -2.32 -18.66 0.88
CA GLU A 31 -3.31 -19.09 -0.13
C GLU A 31 -2.63 -19.51 -1.44
N ALA A 32 -1.58 -18.78 -1.87
CA ALA A 32 -0.83 -19.13 -3.06
C ALA A 32 -0.06 -20.45 -2.90
N ILE A 33 0.50 -20.71 -1.71
CA ILE A 33 1.17 -21.97 -1.37
C ILE A 33 0.16 -23.12 -1.30
N GLN A 34 -1.02 -22.90 -0.72
CA GLN A 34 -2.09 -23.89 -0.70
C GLN A 34 -2.52 -24.25 -2.13
N TRP A 35 -2.74 -23.25 -2.98
CA TRP A 35 -3.07 -23.48 -4.38
C TRP A 35 -1.98 -24.27 -5.12
N LEU A 36 -0.72 -23.96 -4.82
CA LEU A 36 0.44 -24.67 -5.35
C LEU A 36 0.40 -26.17 -4.96
N PHE A 37 0.02 -26.50 -3.73
CA PHE A 37 -0.10 -27.90 -3.31
C PHE A 37 -1.28 -28.62 -3.97
N ASP A 38 -2.40 -27.93 -4.18
CA ASP A 38 -3.61 -28.52 -4.75
C ASP A 38 -3.50 -28.76 -6.27
N HIS A 39 -2.83 -27.86 -7.01
CA HIS A 39 -2.80 -27.87 -8.48
C HIS A 39 -1.40 -28.13 -9.07
N GLY A 40 -0.35 -28.07 -8.26
CA GLY A 40 1.04 -28.26 -8.68
C GLY A 40 1.64 -27.07 -9.43
N LEU A 41 2.97 -27.10 -9.65
CA LEU A 41 3.77 -26.03 -10.29
C LEU A 41 3.50 -25.83 -11.79
N ARG A 42 2.68 -26.67 -12.42
CA ARG A 42 2.49 -26.67 -13.88
C ARG A 42 1.52 -25.58 -14.35
N ASP A 43 0.76 -24.99 -13.43
CA ASP A 43 -0.17 -23.92 -13.74
C ASP A 43 0.53 -22.54 -13.68
N ASN A 44 0.44 -21.78 -14.77
CA ASN A 44 0.95 -20.41 -14.86
C ASN A 44 0.32 -19.48 -13.80
N ILE A 45 -0.90 -19.81 -13.36
CA ILE A 45 -1.63 -19.06 -12.32
C ILE A 45 -0.89 -19.13 -10.98
N VAL A 46 -0.23 -20.26 -10.67
CA VAL A 46 0.54 -20.42 -9.43
C VAL A 46 1.73 -19.47 -9.40
N TRP A 47 2.49 -19.42 -10.49
CA TRP A 47 3.62 -18.50 -10.60
C TRP A 47 3.20 -17.04 -10.49
N ALA A 48 2.09 -16.67 -11.11
CA ALA A 48 1.54 -15.32 -11.01
C ALA A 48 1.13 -14.98 -9.57
N LYS A 49 0.44 -15.89 -8.86
CA LYS A 49 0.03 -15.71 -7.46
C LYS A 49 1.22 -15.59 -6.51
N LEU A 50 2.24 -16.44 -6.68
CA LEU A 50 3.46 -16.41 -5.85
C LEU A 50 4.28 -15.14 -6.10
N ALA A 51 4.48 -14.75 -7.36
CA ALA A 51 5.17 -13.51 -7.70
C ALA A 51 4.44 -12.29 -7.14
N PHE A 52 3.11 -12.28 -7.24
CA PHE A 52 2.26 -11.22 -6.69
C PHE A 52 2.37 -11.13 -5.16
N GLY A 53 2.15 -12.25 -4.46
CA GLY A 53 2.27 -12.30 -3.00
C GLY A 53 3.68 -11.94 -2.51
N GLY A 54 4.72 -12.40 -3.21
CA GLY A 54 6.11 -12.06 -2.92
C GLY A 54 6.40 -10.57 -3.10
N LEU A 55 5.88 -9.93 -4.15
CA LEU A 55 6.00 -8.49 -4.37
C LEU A 55 5.32 -7.70 -3.23
N LEU A 56 4.09 -8.07 -2.86
CA LEU A 56 3.37 -7.42 -1.77
C LEU A 56 4.10 -7.55 -0.44
N LEU A 57 4.63 -8.75 -0.14
CA LEU A 57 5.40 -8.99 1.07
C LEU A 57 6.69 -8.16 1.09
N PHE A 58 7.40 -8.08 -0.04
CA PHE A 58 8.58 -7.24 -0.19
C PHE A 58 8.24 -5.76 0.07
N MET A 59 7.13 -5.28 -0.49
CA MET A 59 6.66 -3.91 -0.28
C MET A 59 6.30 -3.64 1.18
N ALA A 60 5.59 -4.55 1.84
CA ALA A 60 5.23 -4.42 3.25
C ALA A 60 6.48 -4.36 4.15
N VAL A 61 7.46 -5.23 3.91
CA VAL A 61 8.74 -5.23 4.64
C VAL A 61 9.52 -3.94 4.37
N LEU A 62 9.54 -3.46 3.13
CA LEU A 62 10.22 -2.20 2.78
C LEU A 62 9.61 -1.02 3.55
N LEU A 63 8.29 -0.94 3.64
CA LEU A 63 7.57 0.10 4.39
C LEU A 63 7.83 -0.01 5.89
N LEU A 64 7.72 -1.22 6.46
CA LEU A 64 7.98 -1.47 7.89
C LEU A 64 9.41 -1.10 8.28
N VAL A 65 10.40 -1.51 7.49
CA VAL A 65 11.81 -1.19 7.76
C VAL A 65 12.08 0.31 7.57
N GLY A 66 11.43 0.93 6.58
CA GLY A 66 11.45 2.38 6.38
C GLY A 66 10.92 3.15 7.59
N ALA A 67 9.75 2.76 8.08
CA ALA A 67 9.10 3.36 9.25
C ALA A 67 9.86 3.09 10.57
N TRP A 68 10.39 1.87 10.74
CA TRP A 68 11.15 1.48 11.94
C TRP A 68 12.48 2.24 12.05
N ARG A 69 13.22 2.34 10.94
CA ARG A 69 14.53 2.99 10.90
C ARG A 69 14.47 4.49 10.59
N ASN A 70 13.27 5.06 10.41
CA ASN A 70 13.08 6.43 9.92
C ASN A 70 13.93 6.72 8.66
N ALA A 71 14.03 5.74 7.76
CA ALA A 71 14.88 5.81 6.58
C ALA A 71 14.10 6.39 5.39
N ALA A 72 14.23 7.69 5.15
CA ALA A 72 13.50 8.40 4.09
C ALA A 72 13.71 7.78 2.69
N ASP A 73 14.91 7.26 2.39
CA ASP A 73 15.19 6.62 1.10
C ASP A 73 14.33 5.38 0.85
N LYS A 74 14.07 4.58 1.89
CA LYS A 74 13.24 3.37 1.79
C LYS A 74 11.76 3.71 1.62
N VAL A 75 11.30 4.72 2.35
CA VAL A 75 9.92 5.23 2.23
C VAL A 75 9.69 5.82 0.85
N ARG A 76 10.67 6.56 0.31
CA ARG A 76 10.62 7.12 -1.04
C ARG A 76 10.61 6.03 -2.12
N LEU A 77 11.47 5.01 -1.97
CA LEU A 77 11.48 3.85 -2.88
C LEU A 77 10.13 3.14 -2.86
N TRP A 78 9.56 2.93 -1.67
CA TRP A 78 8.24 2.33 -1.52
C TRP A 78 7.17 3.15 -2.25
N LEU A 79 7.11 4.47 -2.03
CA LEU A 79 6.14 5.35 -2.70
C LEU A 79 6.26 5.27 -4.24
N PHE A 80 7.48 5.24 -4.75
CA PHE A 80 7.72 5.14 -6.19
C PHE A 80 7.22 3.82 -6.78
N ILE A 81 7.57 2.69 -6.15
CA ILE A 81 7.14 1.36 -6.61
C ILE A 81 5.62 1.21 -6.48
N TRP A 82 5.04 1.69 -5.38
CA TRP A 82 3.59 1.61 -5.14
C TRP A 82 2.79 2.46 -6.13
N ALA A 83 3.28 3.67 -6.45
CA ALA A 83 2.66 4.52 -7.46
C ALA A 83 2.63 3.84 -8.84
N ILE A 84 3.73 3.20 -9.26
CA ILE A 84 3.78 2.43 -10.51
C ILE A 84 2.77 1.28 -10.48
N TYR A 85 2.74 0.55 -9.37
CA TYR A 85 1.81 -0.56 -9.18
C TYR A 85 0.34 -0.13 -9.32
N VAL A 86 -0.05 0.98 -8.67
CA VAL A 86 -1.41 1.54 -8.77
C VAL A 86 -1.74 2.00 -10.19
N ILE A 87 -0.80 2.63 -10.91
CA ILE A 87 -1.00 3.03 -12.31
C ILE A 87 -1.25 1.78 -13.19
N LEU A 88 -0.48 0.72 -13.01
CA LEU A 88 -0.67 -0.53 -13.74
C LEU A 88 -2.02 -1.17 -13.44
N LEU A 89 -2.43 -1.23 -12.15
CA LEU A 89 -3.75 -1.72 -11.76
C LEU A 89 -4.89 -0.96 -12.44
N ILE A 90 -4.80 0.38 -12.45
CA ILE A 90 -5.81 1.22 -13.11
C ILE A 90 -5.83 0.96 -14.61
N ALA A 91 -4.67 0.84 -15.25
CA ALA A 91 -4.58 0.53 -16.68
C ALA A 91 -5.22 -0.83 -17.01
N PHE A 92 -4.95 -1.87 -16.21
CA PHE A 92 -5.58 -3.18 -16.36
C PHE A 92 -7.10 -3.13 -16.11
N LEU A 93 -7.55 -2.37 -15.12
CA LEU A 93 -8.98 -2.19 -14.85
C LEU A 93 -9.70 -1.52 -16.02
N ILE A 94 -9.11 -0.46 -16.59
CA ILE A 94 -9.66 0.23 -17.76
C ILE A 94 -9.69 -0.72 -18.97
N PHE A 95 -8.61 -1.48 -19.19
CA PHE A 95 -8.53 -2.44 -20.30
C PHE A 95 -9.57 -3.55 -20.17
N ASP A 96 -9.77 -4.08 -18.96
CA ASP A 96 -10.78 -5.11 -18.68
C ASP A 96 -12.20 -4.57 -18.91
N VAL A 97 -12.50 -3.34 -18.48
CA VAL A 97 -13.79 -2.67 -18.74
C VAL A 97 -13.98 -2.40 -20.23
N TYR A 98 -12.94 -2.00 -20.95
CA TYR A 98 -13.01 -1.76 -22.39
C TYR A 98 -13.27 -3.06 -23.17
N ARG A 99 -12.69 -4.18 -22.73
CA ARG A 99 -12.81 -5.48 -23.41
C ARG A 99 -14.06 -6.27 -23.00
N SER A 100 -14.51 -6.11 -21.77
CA SER A 100 -15.67 -6.82 -21.22
C SER A 100 -16.89 -5.91 -21.24
N THR A 101 -17.86 -6.21 -22.10
CA THR A 101 -19.15 -5.50 -22.15
C THR A 101 -20.04 -5.70 -20.91
N ASN A 102 -19.60 -6.50 -19.94
CA ASN A 102 -20.30 -6.77 -18.68
C ASN A 102 -19.56 -6.16 -17.49
N VAL A 103 -19.99 -4.97 -17.09
CA VAL A 103 -19.64 -4.35 -15.80
C VAL A 103 -20.44 -5.02 -14.68
N SER A 104 -19.87 -6.04 -14.04
CA SER A 104 -20.50 -6.66 -12.86
C SER A 104 -20.35 -5.72 -11.64
N PRO A 105 -21.44 -5.37 -10.93
CA PRO A 105 -21.40 -4.49 -9.76
C PRO A 105 -20.66 -5.09 -8.55
N TRP A 106 -20.42 -6.40 -8.54
CA TRP A 106 -19.54 -7.06 -7.55
C TRP A 106 -18.06 -6.67 -7.68
N LYS A 107 -17.65 -5.98 -8.76
CA LYS A 107 -16.38 -5.26 -8.87
C LYS A 107 -16.35 -3.94 -8.07
N GLY A 108 -17.44 -3.57 -7.39
CA GLY A 108 -17.54 -2.37 -6.54
C GLY A 108 -16.58 -2.35 -5.35
N SER A 109 -16.04 -3.51 -4.95
CA SER A 109 -14.88 -3.58 -4.04
C SER A 109 -13.68 -2.78 -4.58
N GLY A 110 -13.51 -2.72 -5.90
CA GLY A 110 -12.40 -2.03 -6.55
C GLY A 110 -12.33 -0.53 -6.25
N ILE A 111 -13.47 0.17 -6.13
CA ILE A 111 -13.45 1.63 -5.84
C ILE A 111 -13.01 1.89 -4.41
N ALA A 112 -13.51 1.09 -3.44
CA ALA A 112 -13.10 1.20 -2.04
C ALA A 112 -11.60 0.88 -1.89
N PHE A 113 -11.10 -0.15 -2.58
CA PHE A 113 -9.67 -0.47 -2.60
C PHE A 113 -8.83 0.65 -3.24
N VAL A 114 -9.28 1.24 -4.33
CA VAL A 114 -8.58 2.38 -4.97
C VAL A 114 -8.53 3.59 -4.03
N LEU A 115 -9.63 3.92 -3.35
CA LEU A 115 -9.65 5.00 -2.36
C LEU A 115 -8.72 4.70 -1.18
N LEU A 116 -8.67 3.45 -0.72
CA LEU A 116 -7.77 3.01 0.35
C LEU A 116 -6.30 3.14 -0.07
N PHE A 117 -5.94 2.75 -1.30
CA PHE A 117 -4.59 2.93 -1.84
C PHE A 117 -4.21 4.41 -1.99
N ILE A 118 -5.13 5.26 -2.45
CA ILE A 118 -4.89 6.71 -2.51
C ILE A 118 -4.63 7.27 -1.10
N TYR A 119 -5.43 6.83 -0.13
CA TYR A 119 -5.26 7.24 1.27
C TYR A 119 -3.91 6.77 1.84
N GLU A 120 -3.53 5.53 1.58
CA GLU A 120 -2.26 4.95 1.98
C GLU A 120 -1.06 5.73 1.40
N ILE A 121 -1.08 6.02 0.08
CA ILE A 121 -0.08 6.88 -0.58
C ILE A 121 0.02 8.23 0.11
N TRP A 122 -1.13 8.85 0.42
CA TRP A 122 -1.15 10.14 1.11
C TRP A 122 -0.53 10.06 2.51
N VAL A 123 -0.85 9.03 3.30
CA VAL A 123 -0.28 8.83 4.65
C VAL A 123 1.23 8.64 4.58
N VAL A 124 1.72 7.80 3.67
CA VAL A 124 3.16 7.53 3.52
C VAL A 124 3.90 8.75 2.97
N TRP A 125 3.28 9.50 2.06
CA TRP A 125 3.82 10.76 1.55
C TRP A 125 3.90 11.83 2.65
N ALA A 126 2.88 11.96 3.48
CA ALA A 126 2.91 12.84 4.65
C ALA A 126 4.04 12.43 5.61
N TYR A 127 4.21 11.14 5.88
CA TYR A 127 5.34 10.67 6.70
C TYR A 127 6.70 10.99 6.06
N LEU A 128 6.86 10.86 4.74
CA LEU A 128 8.09 11.25 4.05
C LEU A 128 8.38 12.75 4.19
N HIS A 129 7.35 13.60 4.10
CA HIS A 129 7.51 15.04 4.32
C HIS A 129 7.88 15.36 5.78
N GLU A 130 7.31 14.66 6.75
CA GLU A 130 7.69 14.76 8.16
C GLU A 130 9.18 14.41 8.37
N LEU A 131 9.69 13.39 7.68
CA LEU A 131 11.11 13.01 7.73
C LEU A 131 12.05 14.06 7.10
N GLN A 132 11.60 14.77 6.06
CA GLN A 132 12.42 15.74 5.33
C GLN A 132 12.47 17.11 5.98
N TYR A 133 11.32 17.58 6.49
CA TYR A 133 11.15 18.96 6.97
C TYR A 133 10.94 19.03 8.49
N GLY A 134 10.96 17.88 9.18
CA GLY A 134 10.64 17.77 10.59
C GLY A 134 9.12 17.85 10.86
N PRO A 135 8.71 17.62 12.13
CA PRO A 135 7.29 17.60 12.50
C PRO A 135 6.56 18.92 12.20
N ALA A 136 7.28 20.04 12.22
CA ALA A 136 6.75 21.37 11.90
C ALA A 136 6.41 21.57 10.41
N GLY A 137 6.89 20.71 9.50
CA GLY A 137 6.60 20.81 8.06
C GLY A 137 5.16 20.44 7.67
N LEU A 138 4.44 19.72 8.53
CA LEU A 138 3.03 19.32 8.34
C LEU A 138 2.12 19.74 9.50
N THR A 139 2.70 20.17 10.63
CA THR A 139 1.95 20.68 11.78
C THR A 139 2.23 22.18 11.96
N TYR A 140 1.36 23.02 11.40
CA TYR A 140 1.03 24.25 12.11
C TYR A 140 0.17 23.83 13.31
N CYS A 141 0.80 23.44 14.42
CA CYS A 141 0.17 23.49 15.72
C CYS A 141 0.48 24.87 16.31
N PRO A 142 -0.45 25.86 16.25
CA PRO A 142 -0.24 27.15 16.89
C PRO A 142 -0.42 27.02 18.41
N THR A 143 0.46 26.29 19.10
CA THR A 143 0.43 26.23 20.58
C THR A 143 1.80 26.10 21.25
N GLN A 144 2.92 26.37 20.55
CA GLN A 144 4.19 26.68 21.24
C GLN A 144 4.42 28.20 21.27
N LEU A 145 3.51 28.90 21.95
CA LEU A 145 3.79 30.16 22.62
C LEU A 145 3.96 29.83 24.10
N VAL A 146 5.20 29.58 24.53
CA VAL A 146 5.68 29.89 25.88
C VAL A 146 7.10 30.42 25.74
#